data_AF-A0A5N9C201-F1
#
_entry.id   AF-A0A5N9C201-F1
#
_cell.length_a   1.000
_cell.length_b   1.000
_cell.length_c   1.000
_cell.angle_alpha   90.00
_cell.angle_beta   90.00
_cell.angle_gamma   90.00
#
_symmetry.space_group_name_H-M   'P 1'
#
loop_
_entity.id
_entity.type
_entity.pdbx_description
1 polymer ?
#
loop_
_entity_poly.entity_id
_entity_poly.type
_entity_poly.pdbx_seq_one_letter_code
_entity_poly.pdbx_strand_id
1 'polypeptide(L)'
;MSIRQRLLYLHASTPSIRSEIIAMAIHEPIKNSVTQIENSNIEWLYNSVHDAIIDGWRIIHFPQQRAPFEDREVDVMGYEFILEKMEDNFD
;
A
#
# COMPACT_ATOMS: atom_id res chain seq x y z
N MET A 1 -9.23 -21.65 -13.78
CA MET A 1 -8.48 -20.93 -12.74
C MET A 1 -9.20 -19.63 -12.49
N SER A 2 -9.59 -19.34 -11.25
CA SER A 2 -10.10 -18.02 -10.87
C SER A 2 -8.89 -17.17 -10.48
N ILE A 3 -8.82 -15.93 -10.95
CA ILE A 3 -7.73 -15.01 -10.59
C ILE A 3 -8.25 -14.13 -9.45
N ARG A 4 -7.50 -14.06 -8.36
CA ARG A 4 -7.84 -13.18 -7.23
C ARG A 4 -7.02 -11.90 -7.28
N GLN A 5 -7.64 -10.80 -6.87
CA GLN A 5 -6.99 -9.50 -6.75
C GLN A 5 -6.60 -9.28 -5.28
N ARG A 6 -5.30 -9.24 -5.00
CA ARG A 6 -4.76 -8.76 -3.73
C ARG A 6 -4.59 -7.26 -3.81
N LEU A 7 -4.85 -6.55 -2.72
CA LEU A 7 -4.58 -5.10 -2.64
C LEU A 7 -3.50 -4.83 -1.59
N LEU A 8 -2.64 -3.89 -1.91
CA LEU A 8 -1.59 -3.39 -1.04
C LEU A 8 -1.72 -1.88 -0.95
N TYR A 9 -1.91 -1.39 0.27
CA TYR A 9 -1.99 0.02 0.61
C TYR A 9 -0.64 0.43 1.19
N LEU A 10 0.03 1.40 0.58
CA LEU A 10 1.32 1.93 1.02
C LEU A 10 1.23 3.43 1.24
N HIS A 11 1.57 3.90 2.44
CA HIS A 11 1.77 5.31 2.70
C HIS A 11 3.27 5.61 2.66
N ALA A 12 3.68 6.46 1.73
CA ALA A 12 5.07 6.90 1.60
C ALA A 12 5.29 8.29 2.24
N SER A 13 6.53 8.59 2.63
CA SER A 13 6.91 9.90 3.19
C SER A 13 6.87 11.05 2.19
N THR A 14 6.99 10.78 0.89
CA THR A 14 6.81 11.75 -0.20
C THR A 14 6.02 11.12 -1.36
N PRO A 15 5.57 11.88 -2.38
CA PRO A 15 4.89 11.32 -3.55
C PRO A 15 5.80 10.46 -4.46
N SER A 16 7.08 10.30 -4.13
CA SER A 16 8.00 9.47 -4.91
C SER A 16 7.77 7.98 -4.64
N ILE A 17 7.73 7.16 -5.69
CA ILE A 17 7.69 5.69 -5.54
C ILE A 17 8.94 5.12 -4.86
N ARG A 18 10.01 5.91 -4.72
CA ARG A 18 11.26 5.53 -4.07
C ARG A 18 11.35 6.00 -2.62
N SER A 19 10.33 6.68 -2.12
CA SER A 19 10.30 7.12 -0.72
C SER A 19 10.08 5.97 0.23
N GLU A 20 10.58 6.18 1.44
CA GLU A 20 10.36 5.30 2.59
C GLU A 20 8.85 5.12 2.86
N ILE A 21 8.46 3.88 3.15
CA ILE A 21 7.12 3.52 3.60
C ILE A 21 6.98 3.77 5.09
N ILE A 22 5.94 4.50 5.48
CA ILE A 22 5.61 4.83 6.87
C ILE A 22 4.41 4.06 7.41
N ALA A 23 3.58 3.49 6.52
CA ALA A 23 2.51 2.57 6.88
C ALA A 23 2.17 1.65 5.70
N MET A 24 1.75 0.42 6.01
CA MET A 24 1.38 -0.59 5.03
C MET A 24 0.17 -1.40 5.53
N ALA A 25 -0.72 -1.78 4.61
CA ALA A 25 -1.76 -2.76 4.86
C ALA A 25 -1.98 -3.65 3.63
N ILE A 26 -2.22 -4.94 3.86
CA ILE A 26 -2.54 -5.90 2.80
C ILE A 26 -3.98 -6.38 2.96
N HIS A 27 -4.72 -6.35 1.86
CA HIS A 27 -6.01 -7.01 1.74
C HIS A 27 -5.83 -8.35 1.03
N GLU A 28 -6.09 -9.42 1.78
CA GLU A 28 -6.18 -10.76 1.21
C GLU A 28 -7.63 -11.08 0.81
N PRO A 29 -7.88 -11.47 -0.45
CA PRO A 29 -9.21 -11.79 -0.99
C PRO A 29 -9.66 -13.19 -0.52
N ILE A 30 -9.72 -13.40 0.79
CA ILE A 30 -10.11 -14.65 1.45
C ILE A 30 -11.28 -14.33 2.39
N LYS A 31 -12.31 -15.19 2.38
CA LYS A 31 -13.48 -15.03 3.24
C LYS A 31 -13.05 -14.99 4.72
N ASN A 32 -13.55 -13.99 5.45
CA ASN A 32 -13.24 -13.73 6.86
C ASN A 32 -11.78 -13.32 7.14
N SER A 33 -10.99 -12.95 6.11
CA SER A 33 -9.71 -12.28 6.33
C SER A 33 -9.96 -10.90 6.95
N VAL A 34 -9.18 -10.56 7.98
CA VAL A 34 -9.18 -9.23 8.59
C VAL A 34 -7.90 -8.54 8.13
N THR A 35 -8.03 -7.46 7.36
CA THR A 35 -6.91 -6.57 7.06
C THR A 35 -6.45 -5.93 8.36
N GLN A 36 -5.33 -6.41 8.92
CA GLN A 36 -4.70 -5.77 10.07
C GLN A 36 -3.76 -4.67 9.59
N ILE A 37 -3.93 -3.47 10.15
CA ILE A 37 -2.92 -2.42 10.08
C ILE A 37 -1.94 -2.77 11.19
N GLU A 38 -0.83 -3.43 10.85
CA GLU A 38 0.08 -3.96 11.85
C GLU A 38 0.86 -2.83 12.51
N ASN A 39 0.50 -2.55 13.77
CA ASN A 39 1.20 -1.58 14.59
C ASN A 39 2.39 -2.27 15.28
N SER A 40 3.58 -1.79 14.91
CA SER A 40 4.73 -1.53 15.78
C SER A 40 5.77 -2.61 16.12
N ASN A 41 5.92 -3.72 15.40
CA ASN A 41 7.14 -4.55 15.50
C ASN A 41 7.45 -5.45 14.29
N ILE A 42 6.86 -5.18 13.14
CA ILE A 42 7.01 -6.02 11.94
C ILE A 42 7.79 -5.24 10.90
N GLU A 43 8.90 -5.82 10.46
CA GLU A 43 9.69 -5.32 9.33
C GLU A 43 8.76 -5.20 8.13
N TRP A 44 8.60 -3.99 7.58
CA TRP A 44 7.73 -3.78 6.44
C TRP A 44 8.17 -4.67 5.28
N LEU A 45 7.21 -5.33 4.62
CA LEU A 45 7.49 -6.19 3.46
C LEU A 45 8.22 -5.44 2.34
N TYR A 46 8.04 -4.13 2.26
CA TYR A 46 8.64 -3.26 1.26
C TYR A 46 9.13 -1.97 1.91
N ASN A 47 10.35 -1.55 1.56
CA ASN A 47 10.92 -0.26 2.01
C ASN A 47 10.44 0.90 1.15
N SER A 48 9.99 0.62 -0.07
CA SER A 48 9.45 1.59 -1.03
C SER A 48 8.37 0.98 -1.91
N VAL A 49 7.54 1.82 -2.53
CA VAL A 49 6.58 1.39 -3.56
C VAL A 49 7.31 0.70 -4.73
N HIS A 50 8.52 1.15 -5.04
CA HIS A 50 9.37 0.55 -6.06
C HIS A 50 9.69 -0.92 -5.77
N ASP A 51 9.93 -1.29 -4.52
CA ASP A 51 10.22 -2.68 -4.15
C ASP A 51 8.99 -3.59 -4.39
N ALA A 52 7.80 -3.08 -4.07
CA ALA A 52 6.55 -3.79 -4.38
C ALA A 52 6.36 -3.97 -5.89
N ILE A 53 6.69 -2.95 -6.70
CA ILE A 53 6.63 -3.06 -8.18
C ILE A 53 7.59 -4.15 -8.69
N ILE A 54 8.80 -4.25 -8.13
CA ILE A 54 9.76 -5.30 -8.49
C ILE A 54 9.17 -6.69 -8.19
N ASP A 55 8.43 -6.83 -7.10
CA ASP A 55 7.72 -8.06 -6.73
C ASP A 55 6.42 -8.30 -7.53
N GLY A 56 6.18 -7.51 -8.58
CA GLY A 56 5.07 -7.71 -9.51
C GLY A 56 3.75 -7.07 -9.10
N TRP A 57 3.74 -6.22 -8.07
CA TRP A 57 2.60 -5.36 -7.79
C TRP A 57 2.45 -4.26 -8.85
N ARG A 58 1.21 -3.93 -9.20
CA ARG A 58 0.87 -2.89 -10.17
C ARG A 58 0.19 -1.73 -9.46
N ILE A 59 0.64 -0.51 -9.69
CA ILE A 59 -0.02 0.69 -9.13
C ILE A 59 -1.37 0.89 -9.84
N ILE A 60 -2.45 0.97 -9.06
CA ILE A 60 -3.79 1.32 -9.55
C ILE A 60 -4.26 2.69 -9.08
N HIS A 61 -3.59 3.26 -8.07
CA HIS A 61 -3.85 4.61 -7.60
C HIS A 61 -2.55 5.30 -7.17
N PHE A 62 -2.27 6.48 -7.75
CA PHE A 62 -1.20 7.38 -7.31
C PHE A 62 -1.76 8.40 -6.32
N PRO A 63 -0.93 8.90 -5.37
CA PRO A 63 -1.38 9.89 -4.41
C PRO A 63 -1.88 11.15 -5.11
N GLN A 64 -2.98 11.73 -4.62
CA GLN A 64 -3.44 13.03 -5.11
C GLN A 64 -2.43 14.10 -4.70
N GLN A 65 -1.91 14.86 -5.66
CA GLN A 65 -1.10 16.05 -5.39
C GLN A 65 -2.01 17.17 -4.88
N ARG A 66 -2.51 17.07 -3.64
CA ARG A 66 -3.14 18.22 -2.99
C ARG A 66 -2.03 19.20 -2.58
N ALA A 67 -2.23 20.48 -2.89
CA ALA A 67 -1.32 21.56 -2.55
C ALA A 67 -0.93 21.53 -1.05
N PRO A 68 0.17 22.21 -0.63
CA PRO A 68 0.61 22.19 0.77
C PRO A 68 -0.57 22.51 1.67
N PHE A 69 -1.00 21.54 2.47
CA PHE A 69 -2.07 21.75 3.44
C PHE A 69 -1.62 22.85 4.39
N GLU A 70 -2.44 23.89 4.57
CA GLU A 70 -2.20 24.88 5.61
C GLU A 70 -2.29 24.18 6.98
N ASP A 71 -1.30 24.49 7.82
CA ASP A 71 -0.83 23.85 9.06
C ASP A 71 -1.86 23.70 10.22
N ARG A 72 -3.15 23.48 9.95
CA ARG A 72 -4.15 23.35 11.01
C ARG A 72 -5.03 22.12 10.79
N GLU A 73 -4.64 21.09 11.51
CA GLU A 73 -5.49 20.01 12.03
C GLU A 73 -6.00 18.97 11.03
N VAL A 74 -5.11 18.24 10.34
CA VAL A 74 -5.34 16.80 10.06
C VAL A 74 -3.99 16.08 10.00
N ASP A 75 -3.84 15.07 10.84
CA ASP A 75 -2.75 14.09 10.88
C ASP A 75 -2.52 13.49 9.48
N VAL A 76 -1.53 13.99 8.74
CA VAL A 76 -1.32 13.63 7.33
C VAL A 76 -0.83 12.18 7.27
N MET A 77 -1.73 11.26 6.97
CA MET A 77 -1.41 9.87 6.63
C MET A 77 -0.66 9.78 5.30
N GLY A 78 0.57 10.31 5.23
CA GLY A 78 1.51 10.20 4.11
C GLY A 78 0.92 10.42 2.71
N TYR A 79 1.62 9.85 1.71
CA TYR A 79 1.16 9.78 0.33
C TYR A 79 0.73 8.35 0.02
N GLU A 80 -0.58 8.12 -0.10
CA GLU A 80 -1.15 6.79 -0.32
C GLU A 80 -1.02 6.34 -1.78
N PHE A 81 -0.40 5.17 -1.95
CA PHE A 81 -0.43 4.37 -3.15
C PHE A 81 -1.31 3.14 -2.92
N ILE A 82 -2.15 2.81 -3.90
CA ILE A 82 -2.89 1.54 -3.91
C ILE A 82 -2.34 0.71 -5.05
N LEU A 83 -1.91 -0.50 -4.71
CA LEU A 83 -1.37 -1.46 -5.65
C LEU A 83 -2.25 -2.71 -5.69
N GLU A 84 -2.23 -3.40 -6.82
CA GLU A 84 -2.85 -4.70 -6.99
C GLU A 84 -1.81 -5.75 -7.40
N LYS A 85 -2.08 -7.01 -7.04
CA LYS A 85 -1.39 -8.18 -7.59
C LYS A 85 -2.44 -9.23 -7.95
N MET A 86 -2.35 -9.73 -9.18
CA MET A 86 -3.27 -10.75 -9.70
C MET A 86 -2.60 -12.11 -9.53
N GLU A 87 -3.19 -12.99 -8.73
CA GLU A 87 -2.63 -14.30 -8.43
C GLU A 87 -3.64 -15.40 -8.74
N ASP A 88 -3.13 -16.54 -9.23
CA ASP A 88 -3.94 -17.73 -9.47
C ASP A 88 -4.47 -18.27 -8.14
N ASN A 89 -5.76 -18.58 -8.12
CA ASN A 89 -6.34 -19.29 -7.00
C ASN A 89 -5.96 -20.77 -7.06
N PHE A 90 -5.01 -21.19 -6.23
CA PHE A 90 -4.79 -22.60 -5.93
C PHE A 90 -5.72 -22.97 -4.76
N ASP A 91 -6.97 -23.31 -5.06
CA ASP A 91 -7.89 -23.88 -4.05
C ASP A 91 -7.37 -25.22 -3.52
#